data_AF-A0A3M5FR97-F1
#
_entry.id   AF-A0A3M5FR97-F1
#
_cell.length_a   1.000
_cell.length_b   1.000
_cell.length_c   1.000
_cell.angle_alpha   90.00
_cell.angle_beta   90.00
_cell.angle_gamma   90.00
#
_symmetry.space_group_name_H-M   'P 1'
#
loop_
_entity.id
_entity.type
_entity.pdbx_description
1 polymer ?
#
loop_
_entity_poly.entity_id
_entity_poly.type
_entity_poly.pdbx_seq_one_letter_code
_entity_poly.pdbx_strand_id
1 'polypeptide(L)'
;MQHAQKLGGEVERVLTRLGFNLTQVPDGHLCCGSAGTYSITQPALARQLRDNRMNALESGKPQVIATANIGCQTHLASANRTSVRHWIELIDEALGTPESR
;
A
#
# COMPACT_ATOMS: atom_id res chain seq x y z
N MET A 1 2.59 -1.83 7.27
CA MET A 1 1.47 -2.75 7.61
C MET A 1 1.93 -3.63 8.76
N GLN A 2 1.13 -3.80 9.81
CA GLN A 2 1.47 -4.73 10.89
C GLN A 2 1.30 -6.16 10.35
N HIS A 3 2.39 -6.91 10.28
CA HIS A 3 2.38 -8.32 9.88
C HIS A 3 2.72 -9.19 11.09
N ALA A 4 2.23 -10.44 11.11
CA ALA A 4 2.30 -11.32 12.28
C ALA A 4 3.73 -11.65 12.76
N GLN A 5 4.75 -11.39 11.95
CA GLN A 5 6.14 -11.65 12.31
C GLN A 5 6.77 -10.53 13.14
N LYS A 6 6.06 -9.40 13.37
CA LYS A 6 6.52 -8.26 14.18
C LYS A 6 7.86 -7.64 13.72
N LEU A 7 8.20 -7.75 12.43
CA LEU A 7 9.42 -7.16 11.87
C LEU A 7 9.13 -5.74 11.36
N GLY A 8 8.98 -4.79 12.29
CA GLY A 8 8.85 -3.38 11.93
C GLY A 8 10.17 -2.80 11.41
N GLY A 9 10.12 -1.90 10.42
CA GLY A 9 11.26 -1.09 9.99
C GLY A 9 12.16 -1.71 8.91
N GLU A 10 12.14 -3.03 8.72
CA GLU A 10 13.01 -3.68 7.73
C GLU A 10 12.65 -3.31 6.29
N VAL A 11 11.35 -3.23 5.98
CA VAL A 11 10.87 -2.84 4.64
C VAL A 11 11.23 -1.38 4.36
N GLU A 12 11.01 -0.50 5.35
CA GLU A 12 11.34 0.91 5.26
C GLU A 12 12.84 1.12 5.02
N ARG A 13 13.69 0.33 5.70
CA ARG A 13 15.14 0.34 5.51
C ARG A 13 15.55 -0.07 4.09
N VAL A 14 14.96 -1.11 3.54
CA VAL A 14 15.24 -1.56 2.16
C VAL A 14 14.82 -0.50 1.14
N LEU A 15 13.61 0.05 1.27
CA LEU A 15 13.11 1.07 0.35
C LEU A 15 13.95 2.35 0.41
N THR A 16 14.34 2.79 1.61
CA THR A 16 15.22 3.96 1.77
C THR A 16 16.59 3.73 1.11
N ARG A 17 17.15 2.51 1.24
CA ARG A 17 18.43 2.16 0.56
C ARG A 17 18.33 2.14 -0.96
N LEU A 18 17.14 1.87 -1.51
CA LEU A 18 16.86 1.96 -2.94
C LEU A 18 16.58 3.41 -3.41
N GLY A 19 16.63 4.40 -2.51
CA GLY A 19 16.47 5.82 -2.84
C GLY A 19 15.03 6.33 -2.76
N PHE A 20 14.07 5.54 -2.24
CA PHE A 20 12.71 6.01 -2.06
C PHE A 20 12.58 6.96 -0.87
N ASN A 21 11.81 8.03 -1.03
CA ASN A 21 11.38 8.89 0.06
C ASN A 21 10.05 8.36 0.63
N LEU A 22 10.04 7.99 1.91
CA LEU A 22 8.88 7.41 2.58
C LEU A 22 8.08 8.49 3.31
N THR A 23 6.82 8.65 2.95
CA THR A 23 5.89 9.54 3.64
C THR A 23 5.37 8.88 4.93
N GLN A 24 5.24 9.65 6.01
CA GLN A 24 4.54 9.16 7.20
C GLN A 24 3.06 8.89 6.90
N VAL A 25 2.56 7.77 7.43
CA VAL A 25 1.17 7.35 7.31
C VAL A 25 0.57 7.31 8.72
N PRO A 26 -0.29 8.28 9.10
CA PRO A 26 -1.03 8.20 10.36
C PRO A 26 -1.91 6.94 10.35
N ASP A 27 -2.18 6.39 11.53
CA ASP A 27 -3.06 5.23 11.68
C ASP A 27 -2.71 4.07 10.74
N GLY A 28 -1.41 3.82 10.56
CA GLY A 28 -0.86 2.78 9.67
C GLY A 28 -1.36 1.36 9.95
N HIS A 29 -2.05 1.14 11.07
CA HIS A 29 -2.69 -0.10 11.48
C HIS A 29 -4.11 -0.31 10.91
N LEU A 30 -4.75 0.73 10.35
CA LEU A 30 -6.11 0.62 9.81
C LEU A 30 -6.19 -0.41 8.67
N CYS A 31 -7.23 -1.24 8.71
CA CYS A 31 -7.53 -2.22 7.67
C CYS A 31 -7.99 -1.52 6.38
N CYS A 32 -7.61 -2.07 5.23
CA CYS A 32 -8.05 -1.57 3.93
C CYS A 32 -9.50 -1.95 3.60
N GLY A 33 -10.08 -2.96 4.26
CA GLY A 33 -11.46 -3.42 4.05
C GLY A 33 -11.63 -4.51 2.98
N SER A 34 -10.55 -5.01 2.37
CA SER A 34 -10.60 -6.03 1.30
C SER A 34 -10.84 -7.46 1.77
N ALA A 35 -11.00 -7.70 3.09
CA ALA A 35 -10.94 -9.03 3.67
C ALA A 35 -12.14 -9.92 3.28
N GLY A 36 -11.92 -10.84 2.33
CA GLY A 36 -12.74 -12.03 2.08
C GLY A 36 -14.23 -11.77 1.89
N THR A 37 -15.06 -12.69 2.39
CA THR A 37 -16.53 -12.63 2.30
C THR A 37 -17.11 -11.37 2.94
N TYR A 38 -16.46 -10.84 3.98
CA TYR A 38 -16.92 -9.62 4.65
C TYR A 38 -16.98 -8.42 3.70
N SER A 39 -15.99 -8.28 2.81
CA SER A 39 -15.99 -7.20 1.81
C SER A 39 -17.20 -7.24 0.87
N ILE A 40 -17.76 -8.43 0.63
CA ILE A 40 -18.94 -8.66 -0.22
C ILE A 40 -20.23 -8.50 0.58
N THR A 41 -20.28 -9.05 1.79
CA THR A 41 -21.49 -9.00 2.64
C THR A 41 -21.69 -7.64 3.31
N GLN A 42 -20.63 -6.84 3.45
CA GLN A 42 -20.62 -5.53 4.12
C GLN A 42 -19.94 -4.45 3.24
N PRO A 43 -20.46 -4.19 2.02
CA PRO A 43 -19.78 -3.37 1.04
C PRO A 43 -19.70 -1.89 1.43
N ALA A 44 -20.67 -1.38 2.21
CA ALA A 44 -20.65 -0.01 2.71
C ALA A 44 -19.47 0.21 3.67
N LEU A 45 -19.28 -0.70 4.62
CA LEU A 45 -18.17 -0.64 5.56
C LEU A 45 -16.82 -0.88 4.88
N ALA A 46 -16.76 -1.83 3.92
CA ALA A 46 -15.54 -2.07 3.16
C ALA A 46 -15.07 -0.82 2.39
N ARG A 47 -16.00 -0.04 1.83
CA ARG A 47 -15.70 1.26 1.19
C ARG A 47 -15.30 2.32 2.20
N GLN A 48 -15.99 2.42 3.34
CA GLN A 48 -15.61 3.37 4.39
C GLN A 48 -14.18 3.10 4.91
N LEU A 49 -13.83 1.85 5.17
CA LEU A 49 -12.48 1.45 5.59
C LEU A 49 -11.44 1.77 4.51
N ARG A 50 -11.76 1.50 3.23
CA ARG A 50 -10.93 1.87 2.09
C ARG A 50 -10.67 3.37 2.05
N ASP A 51 -11.71 4.18 2.13
CA ASP A 51 -11.62 5.63 1.97
C ASP A 51 -10.87 6.26 3.15
N ASN A 52 -11.11 5.77 4.38
CA ASN A 52 -10.31 6.15 5.55
C ASN A 52 -8.83 5.80 5.37
N ARG A 53 -8.55 4.59 4.87
CA ARG A 53 -7.17 4.15 4.61
C ARG A 53 -6.51 4.99 3.52
N MET A 54 -7.21 5.32 2.44
CA MET A 54 -6.69 6.19 1.37
C MET A 54 -6.41 7.60 1.88
N ASN A 55 -7.28 8.18 2.71
CA ASN A 55 -7.04 9.49 3.32
C ASN A 55 -5.78 9.50 4.19
N ALA A 56 -5.56 8.45 4.98
CA ALA A 56 -4.34 8.30 5.77
C ALA A 56 -3.09 8.11 4.89
N LEU A 57 -3.16 7.29 3.85
CA LEU A 57 -2.04 7.07 2.93
C LEU A 57 -1.68 8.33 2.15
N GLU A 58 -2.67 9.14 1.78
CA GLU A 58 -2.49 10.35 0.98
C GLU A 58 -2.14 11.59 1.81
N SER A 59 -2.15 11.51 3.15
CA SER A 59 -1.87 12.67 4.02
C SER A 59 -0.49 13.28 3.78
N GLY A 60 0.49 12.43 3.46
CA GLY A 60 1.85 12.84 3.10
C GLY A 60 2.04 13.22 1.63
N LYS A 61 0.98 13.23 0.83
CA LYS A 61 0.99 13.49 -0.63
C LYS A 61 2.00 12.62 -1.40
N PRO A 62 1.99 11.28 -1.23
CA PRO A 62 2.89 10.41 -1.98
C PRO A 62 2.54 10.39 -3.47
N GLN A 63 3.53 10.15 -4.32
CA GLN A 63 3.32 9.92 -5.75
C GLN A 63 2.73 8.53 -6.03
N VAL A 64 3.02 7.56 -5.17
CA VAL A 64 2.58 6.17 -5.29
C VAL A 64 2.37 5.55 -3.91
N ILE A 65 1.38 4.67 -3.80
CA ILE A 65 1.11 3.86 -2.61
C ILE A 65 1.60 2.44 -2.87
N ALA A 66 2.46 1.92 -2.00
CA ALA A 66 2.97 0.55 -2.08
C ALA A 66 2.24 -0.38 -1.10
N THR A 67 1.90 -1.60 -1.54
CA THR A 67 1.33 -2.66 -0.70
C THR A 67 1.95 -4.01 -1.02
N ALA A 68 1.95 -4.93 -0.04
CA ALA A 68 2.37 -6.33 -0.19
C ALA A 68 1.18 -7.30 -0.23
N ASN A 69 -0.05 -6.77 -0.29
CA ASN A 69 -1.27 -7.56 -0.34
C ASN A 69 -2.08 -7.17 -1.58
N ILE A 70 -2.21 -8.11 -2.51
CA ILE A 70 -2.93 -7.93 -3.78
C ILE A 70 -4.41 -7.56 -3.58
N GLY A 71 -5.06 -8.12 -2.54
CA GLY A 71 -6.44 -7.76 -2.20
C GLY A 71 -6.57 -6.30 -1.78
N CYS A 72 -5.67 -5.80 -0.92
CA CYS A 72 -5.61 -4.37 -0.63
C CYS A 72 -5.20 -3.55 -1.86
N GLN A 73 -4.31 -4.04 -2.73
CA GLN A 73 -3.94 -3.32 -3.97
C GLN A 73 -5.16 -3.06 -4.82
N THR A 74 -5.89 -4.11 -5.22
CA THR A 74 -7.08 -3.98 -6.06
C THR A 74 -8.18 -3.16 -5.39
N HIS A 75 -8.41 -3.40 -4.10
CA HIS A 75 -9.47 -2.69 -3.37
C HIS A 75 -9.15 -1.20 -3.18
N LEU A 76 -7.92 -0.84 -2.81
CA LEU A 76 -7.52 0.57 -2.69
C LEU A 76 -7.47 1.25 -4.07
N ALA A 77 -6.97 0.58 -5.11
CA ALA A 77 -6.96 1.09 -6.48
C ALA A 77 -8.36 1.42 -7.00
N SER A 78 -9.40 0.70 -6.55
CA SER A 78 -10.80 0.99 -6.90
C SER A 78 -11.30 2.36 -6.41
N ALA A 79 -10.55 3.07 -5.56
CA ALA A 79 -10.85 4.45 -5.18
C ALA A 79 -10.56 5.44 -6.31
N ASN A 80 -9.78 5.06 -7.34
CA ASN A 80 -9.42 5.88 -8.49
C ASN A 80 -8.79 7.24 -8.10
N ARG A 81 -7.85 7.20 -7.13
CA ARG A 81 -7.08 8.35 -6.61
C ARG A 81 -5.59 8.15 -6.90
N THR A 82 -4.72 8.18 -5.89
CA THR A 82 -3.29 7.88 -6.04
C THR A 82 -3.06 6.45 -6.49
N SER A 83 -2.08 6.24 -7.38
CA SER A 83 -1.72 4.91 -7.89
C SER A 83 -1.30 3.97 -6.77
N VAL A 84 -1.87 2.75 -6.76
CA VAL A 84 -1.58 1.71 -5.77
C VAL A 84 -0.89 0.55 -6.46
N ARG A 85 0.33 0.22 -6.04
CA ARG A 85 1.19 -0.78 -6.68
C ARG A 85 1.66 -1.84 -5.70
N HIS A 86 1.97 -3.02 -6.22
CA HIS A 86 2.67 -4.01 -5.43
C HIS A 86 4.12 -3.55 -5.24
N TRP A 87 4.64 -3.64 -4.01
CA TRP A 87 6.00 -3.18 -3.69
C TRP A 87 7.09 -3.84 -4.53
N ILE A 88 6.88 -5.08 -4.98
CA ILE A 88 7.85 -5.80 -5.82
C ILE A 88 8.04 -5.14 -7.19
N GLU A 89 6.99 -4.51 -7.73
CA GLU A 89 7.07 -3.80 -9.00
C GLU A 89 7.98 -2.56 -8.88
N LEU A 90 7.90 -1.86 -7.74
CA LEU A 90 8.77 -0.71 -7.45
C LEU A 90 10.22 -1.13 -7.29
N ILE A 91 10.47 -2.31 -6.71
CA ILE A 91 11.83 -2.83 -6.58
C ILE A 91 12.39 -3.24 -7.93
N ASP A 92 11.60 -3.93 -8.76
CA ASP A 92 12.04 -4.33 -10.10
C ASP A 92 12.45 -3.10 -10.93
N GLU A 93 11.62 -2.05 -10.94
CA GLU A 93 11.93 -0.78 -11.58
C GLU A 93 13.19 -0.10 -11.00
N ALA A 94 13.36 -0.12 -9.69
CA ALA A 94 14.52 0.49 -9.03
C ALA A 94 15.83 -0.28 -9.26
N LEU A 95 15.75 -1.61 -9.43
CA LEU A 95 16.92 -2.44 -9.70
C LEU A 95 17.39 -2.34 -11.15
N GLY A 96 16.51 -1.93 -12.08
CA GLY A 96 16.83 -1.72 -13.49
C GLY A 96 17.42 -2.98 -14.13
N THR A 97 16.57 -3.83 -14.72
CA THR A 97 17.09 -4.94 -15.52
C THR A 97 17.84 -4.39 -16.75
N PRO A 98 18.99 -4.99 -17.14
CA PRO A 98 19.81 -4.54 -18.26
C PRO A 98 19.09 -4.47 -19.63
N GLU A 99 17.90 -5.06 -19.75
CA GLU A 99 17.19 -5.23 -21.03
C GLU A 99 16.21 -4.10 -21.38
N SER A 100 16.10 -3.03 -20.56
CA SER A 100 15.15 -1.92 -20.81
C SER A 100 15.81 -0.58 -21.20
N ARG A 101 17.02 -0.60 -21.80
CA ARG A 101 17.62 0.58 -22.45
C ARG A 101 17.81 0.34 -23.94
#